data_AF-A0A967CPD1-F1
#
_entry.id   AF-A0A967CPD1-F1
#
_cell.length_a   1.000
_cell.length_b   1.000
_cell.length_c   1.000
_cell.angle_alpha   90.00
_cell.angle_beta   90.00
_cell.angle_gamma   90.00
#
_symmetry.space_group_name_H-M   'P 1'
#
loop_
_entity.id
_entity.type
_entity.pdbx_description
1 polymer ?
#
loop_
_entity_poly.entity_id
_entity_poly.type
_entity_poly.pdbx_seq_one_letter_code
_entity_poly.pdbx_strand_id
1 'polypeptide(L)'
;MSLQFIPLGEALGAEVIGLDPHAITPEQAGALYQGWLRHHVLVLRGHPMSEEALIAFAACFGPIEMARRRSPLAIRPEIMVISNIRENGEQVGALPDGELSFHFDRIHQKVPNKAGVLHALEVPDRGGETLFANMCLAWESLPEPTRKRLEGLSALNTYEYGQTHAQAKTLSELTPSSVHPVVRTLPESGKKALYVCRLMTDRINGLSDADSRALLDEICDHVEDPRFRYEHAWKAGDTLLWDNRCTIHARNDFDGAQRRLMKRVTVGDHAPPVH
;
A
#
# COMPACT_ATOMS: atom_id res chain seq x y z
N MET A 1 -5.44 -27.47 8.78
CA MET A 1 -6.20 -27.56 7.51
C MET A 1 -5.48 -26.75 6.44
N SER A 2 -5.58 -27.11 5.16
CA SER A 2 -4.95 -26.35 4.07
C SER A 2 -5.71 -25.05 3.81
N LEU A 3 -4.98 -23.95 3.61
CA LEU A 3 -5.58 -22.66 3.22
C LEU A 3 -6.12 -22.72 1.80
N GLN A 4 -7.21 -22.01 1.55
CA GLN A 4 -7.72 -21.74 0.21
C GLN A 4 -7.57 -20.25 -0.11
N PHE A 5 -7.23 -19.96 -1.36
CA PHE A 5 -7.11 -18.60 -1.89
C PHE A 5 -8.14 -18.46 -3.01
N ILE A 6 -9.24 -17.75 -2.74
CA ILE A 6 -10.30 -17.53 -3.71
C ILE A 6 -10.02 -16.18 -4.39
N PRO A 7 -9.68 -16.15 -5.70
CA PRO A 7 -9.45 -14.88 -6.40
C PRO A 7 -10.69 -13.99 -6.33
N LEU A 8 -10.49 -12.68 -6.15
CA LEU A 8 -11.57 -11.71 -6.01
C LEU A 8 -12.30 -11.40 -7.35
N GLY A 9 -11.85 -11.99 -8.45
CA GLY A 9 -12.40 -11.75 -9.79
C GLY A 9 -11.88 -10.49 -10.49
N GLU A 10 -10.96 -9.77 -9.85
CA GLU A 10 -10.40 -8.49 -10.30
C GLU A 10 -8.92 -8.62 -10.72
N ALA A 11 -8.28 -7.50 -11.05
CA ALA A 11 -6.90 -7.45 -11.53
C ALA A 11 -5.85 -7.99 -10.52
N LEU A 12 -6.21 -8.06 -9.25
CA LEU A 12 -5.41 -8.56 -8.14
C LEU A 12 -6.31 -8.94 -6.96
N GLY A 13 -5.73 -9.64 -5.99
CA GLY A 13 -6.41 -9.96 -4.74
C GLY A 13 -6.96 -11.37 -4.65
N ALA A 14 -6.88 -11.95 -3.46
CA ALA A 14 -7.57 -13.18 -3.10
C ALA A 14 -8.08 -13.13 -1.65
N GLU A 15 -9.24 -13.72 -1.41
CA GLU A 15 -9.75 -14.03 -0.08
C GLU A 15 -9.08 -15.31 0.45
N VAL A 16 -8.61 -15.25 1.70
CA VAL A 16 -7.99 -16.39 2.39
C VAL A 16 -9.03 -17.08 3.27
N ILE A 17 -9.30 -18.35 2.99
CA ILE A 17 -10.24 -19.18 3.76
C ILE A 17 -9.49 -20.28 4.51
N GLY A 18 -9.95 -20.55 5.74
CA GLY A 18 -9.42 -21.62 6.59
C GLY A 18 -8.20 -21.23 7.43
N LEU A 19 -7.89 -19.93 7.54
CA LEU A 19 -6.88 -19.43 8.47
C LEU A 19 -7.53 -19.08 9.82
N ASP A 20 -6.99 -19.63 10.90
CA ASP A 20 -7.16 -19.04 12.23
C ASP A 20 -5.99 -18.08 12.48
N PRO A 21 -6.22 -16.75 12.53
CA PRO A 21 -5.14 -15.78 12.70
C PRO A 21 -4.46 -15.84 14.08
N HIS A 22 -5.06 -16.54 15.05
CA HIS A 22 -4.49 -16.70 16.39
C HIS A 22 -3.56 -17.93 16.52
N ALA A 23 -3.54 -18.80 15.51
CA ALA A 23 -2.81 -20.07 15.56
C ALA A 23 -2.17 -20.43 14.21
N ILE A 24 -1.46 -19.49 13.60
CA ILE A 24 -0.80 -19.67 12.28
C ILE A 24 0.37 -20.65 12.41
N THR A 25 0.29 -21.80 11.73
CA THR A 25 1.40 -22.77 11.68
C THR A 25 2.48 -22.35 10.68
N PRO A 26 3.72 -22.87 10.79
CA PRO A 26 4.78 -22.59 9.81
C PRO A 26 4.39 -22.93 8.36
N GLU A 27 3.64 -24.02 8.15
CA GLU A 27 3.16 -24.43 6.83
C GLU A 27 2.14 -23.42 6.28
N GLN A 28 1.25 -22.93 7.13
CA GLN A 28 0.29 -21.89 6.76
C GLN A 28 0.99 -20.55 6.47
N ALA A 29 1.99 -20.17 7.24
CA ALA A 29 2.80 -18.98 6.98
C ALA A 29 3.48 -19.06 5.61
N GLY A 30 4.06 -20.22 5.25
CA GLY A 30 4.62 -20.46 3.92
C GLY A 30 3.58 -20.37 2.81
N ALA A 31 2.39 -20.95 3.01
CA ALA A 31 1.29 -20.87 2.05
C ALA A 31 0.77 -19.44 1.87
N LEU A 32 0.62 -18.68 2.96
CA LEU A 32 0.28 -17.25 2.96
C LEU A 32 1.29 -16.44 2.14
N TYR A 33 2.58 -16.66 2.37
CA TYR A 33 3.64 -15.98 1.63
C TYR A 33 3.54 -16.22 0.12
N GLN A 34 3.36 -17.48 -0.29
CA GLN A 34 3.21 -17.82 -1.71
C GLN A 34 1.91 -17.27 -2.31
N GLY A 35 0.81 -17.30 -1.55
CA GLY A 35 -0.45 -16.68 -1.95
C GLY A 35 -0.31 -15.18 -2.16
N TRP A 36 0.38 -14.49 -1.25
CA TRP A 36 0.64 -13.05 -1.34
C TRP A 36 1.50 -12.69 -2.56
N LEU A 37 2.58 -13.44 -2.83
CA LEU A 37 3.39 -13.22 -4.04
C LEU A 37 2.58 -13.37 -5.34
N ARG A 38 1.60 -14.28 -5.35
CA ARG A 38 0.74 -14.55 -6.52
C ARG A 38 -0.37 -13.51 -6.70
N HIS A 39 -1.02 -13.12 -5.60
CA HIS A 39 -2.25 -12.33 -5.65
C HIS A 39 -2.03 -10.85 -5.32
N HIS A 40 -0.85 -10.48 -4.81
CA HIS A 40 -0.41 -9.14 -4.38
C HIS A 40 -1.21 -8.52 -3.23
N VAL A 41 -2.50 -8.83 -3.11
CA VAL A 41 -3.38 -8.46 -2.00
C VAL A 41 -4.01 -9.74 -1.43
N LEU A 42 -4.01 -9.86 -0.11
CA LEU A 42 -4.73 -10.91 0.60
C LEU A 42 -5.78 -10.29 1.51
N VAL A 43 -6.97 -10.90 1.55
CA VAL A 43 -8.11 -10.46 2.35
C VAL A 43 -8.51 -11.56 3.31
N LEU A 44 -8.67 -11.21 4.58
CA LEU A 44 -9.35 -12.04 5.58
C LEU A 44 -10.63 -11.33 5.97
N ARG A 45 -11.78 -11.94 5.69
CA ARG A 45 -13.09 -11.32 5.92
C ARG A 45 -13.64 -11.63 7.30
N GLY A 46 -14.06 -10.60 8.04
CA GLY A 46 -14.85 -10.74 9.27
C GLY A 46 -14.17 -11.50 10.42
N HIS A 47 -12.85 -11.45 10.53
CA HIS A 47 -12.09 -12.06 11.63
C HIS A 47 -11.49 -10.97 12.53
N PRO A 48 -12.13 -10.63 13.67
CA PRO A 48 -11.52 -9.73 14.65
C PRO A 48 -10.15 -10.25 15.09
N MET A 49 -9.12 -9.40 15.06
CA MET A 49 -7.77 -9.78 15.47
C MET A 49 -7.35 -9.02 16.72
N SER A 50 -6.71 -9.71 17.67
CA SER A 50 -5.90 -9.04 18.68
C SER A 50 -4.67 -8.40 18.03
N GLU A 51 -4.04 -7.44 18.72
CA GLU A 51 -2.81 -6.82 18.20
C GLU A 51 -1.69 -7.86 18.05
N GLU A 52 -1.60 -8.82 18.97
CA GLU A 52 -0.68 -9.96 18.90
C GLU A 52 -0.90 -10.79 17.64
N ALA A 53 -2.15 -11.13 17.33
CA ALA A 53 -2.51 -11.91 16.15
C ALA A 53 -2.24 -11.13 14.85
N LEU A 54 -2.57 -9.84 14.83
CA LEU A 54 -2.29 -8.97 13.69
C LEU A 54 -0.78 -8.85 13.40
N ILE A 55 0.03 -8.72 14.45
CA ILE A 55 1.50 -8.70 14.35
C ILE A 55 2.02 -10.07 13.89
N ALA A 56 1.51 -11.18 14.45
CA ALA A 56 1.92 -12.53 14.05
C ALA A 56 1.58 -12.83 12.57
N PHE A 57 0.40 -12.41 12.12
CA PHE A 57 0.00 -12.48 10.72
C PHE A 57 0.95 -11.67 9.83
N ALA A 58 1.21 -10.40 10.18
CA ALA A 58 2.15 -9.55 9.43
C ALA A 58 3.58 -10.13 9.39
N ALA A 59 4.02 -10.78 10.47
CA ALA A 59 5.37 -11.34 10.59
C ALA A 59 5.62 -12.52 9.64
N CYS A 60 4.56 -13.12 9.09
CA CYS A 60 4.68 -14.14 8.04
C CYS A 60 5.31 -13.59 6.75
N PHE A 61 5.33 -12.26 6.56
CA PHE A 61 5.76 -11.61 5.31
C PHE A 61 7.11 -10.90 5.43
N GLY A 62 7.65 -10.75 6.64
CA GLY A 62 8.93 -10.10 6.88
C GLY A 62 9.06 -9.49 8.29
N PRO A 63 10.16 -8.77 8.55
CA PRO A 63 10.37 -8.10 9.84
C PRO A 63 9.33 -6.99 10.06
N ILE A 64 8.90 -6.83 11.31
CA ILE A 64 7.91 -5.82 11.69
C ILE A 64 8.60 -4.52 12.08
N GLU A 65 8.13 -3.41 11.52
CA GLU A 65 8.60 -2.08 11.89
C GLU A 65 7.80 -1.48 13.05
N MET A 66 8.45 -0.62 13.83
CA MET A 66 7.77 0.16 14.86
C MET A 66 6.85 1.22 14.23
N ALA A 67 5.72 1.48 14.89
CA ALA A 67 4.83 2.56 14.49
C ALA A 67 5.53 3.92 14.62
N ARG A 68 5.36 4.79 13.62
CA ARG A 68 5.94 6.15 13.64
C ARG A 68 5.24 7.08 14.63
N ARG A 69 3.99 6.78 14.99
CA ARG A 69 3.18 7.57 15.93
C ARG A 69 2.52 6.62 16.92
N ARG A 70 2.76 6.84 18.22
CA ARG A 70 2.05 6.14 19.28
C ARG A 70 0.61 6.67 19.37
N SER A 71 -0.29 5.81 19.82
CA SER A 71 -1.69 6.13 20.05
C SER A 71 -2.15 5.47 21.35
N PRO A 72 -3.03 6.11 22.13
CA PRO A 72 -3.63 5.48 23.30
C PRO A 72 -4.53 4.27 22.93
N LEU A 73 -4.96 4.18 21.66
CA LEU A 73 -5.77 3.06 21.15
C LEU A 73 -4.93 1.86 20.68
N ALA A 74 -3.62 1.89 20.89
CA ALA A 74 -2.70 0.79 20.61
C ALA A 74 -2.00 0.33 21.90
N ILE A 75 -2.02 -0.96 22.15
CA ILE A 75 -1.32 -1.58 23.29
C ILE A 75 0.15 -1.83 22.90
N ARG A 76 0.38 -2.21 21.65
CA ARG A 76 1.67 -2.63 21.08
C ARG A 76 2.35 -1.50 20.31
N PRO A 77 3.67 -1.28 20.51
CA PRO A 77 4.41 -0.21 19.83
C PRO A 77 4.54 -0.42 18.30
N GLU A 78 4.31 -1.62 17.80
CA GLU A 78 4.30 -1.96 16.37
C GLU A 78 3.01 -1.48 15.67
N ILE A 79 1.95 -1.19 16.43
CA ILE A 79 0.64 -0.84 15.90
C ILE A 79 0.53 0.66 15.67
N MET A 80 0.29 1.02 14.41
CA MET A 80 -0.10 2.37 14.03
C MET A 80 -1.62 2.45 13.95
N VAL A 81 -2.22 3.42 14.63
CA VAL A 81 -3.67 3.65 14.57
C VAL A 81 -3.97 4.60 13.42
N ILE A 82 -4.85 4.17 12.51
CA ILE A 82 -5.37 4.96 11.40
C ILE A 82 -6.82 5.30 11.71
N SER A 83 -7.10 6.58 11.97
CA SER A 83 -8.45 6.99 12.38
C SER A 83 -8.74 8.47 12.17
N ASN A 84 -10.03 8.78 12.05
CA ASN A 84 -10.57 10.14 12.09
C ASN A 84 -11.13 10.56 13.46
N ILE A 85 -10.98 9.69 14.46
CA ILE A 85 -11.47 9.94 15.82
C ILE A 85 -10.75 11.15 16.43
N ARG A 86 -11.52 12.02 17.07
CA ARG A 86 -11.03 13.16 17.84
C ARG A 86 -11.48 13.03 19.28
N GLU A 87 -10.56 13.14 20.22
CA GLU A 87 -10.83 13.16 21.66
C GLU A 87 -10.35 14.50 22.22
N ASN A 88 -11.23 15.24 22.90
CA ASN A 88 -10.96 16.59 23.40
C ASN A 88 -10.43 17.58 22.32
N GLY A 89 -10.86 17.39 21.07
CA GLY A 89 -10.42 18.20 19.92
C GLY A 89 -9.09 17.75 19.31
N GLU A 90 -8.37 16.80 19.91
CA GLU A 90 -7.12 16.27 19.39
C GLU A 90 -7.35 15.02 18.54
N GLN A 91 -6.62 14.91 17.44
CA GLN A 91 -6.68 13.73 16.57
C GLN A 91 -6.03 12.52 17.25
N VAL A 92 -6.80 11.44 17.36
CA VAL A 92 -6.30 10.11 17.74
C VAL A 92 -5.90 9.36 16.47
N GLY A 93 -4.71 8.76 16.47
CA GLY A 93 -4.17 8.05 15.29
C GLY A 93 -3.64 8.99 14.19
N ALA A 94 -3.60 8.53 12.95
CA ALA A 94 -3.12 9.30 11.80
C ALA A 94 -4.06 9.13 10.58
N LEU A 95 -3.82 9.95 9.54
CA LEU A 95 -4.58 9.96 8.27
C LEU A 95 -6.09 10.15 8.52
N PRO A 96 -6.53 11.39 8.84
CA PRO A 96 -7.91 11.71 9.20
C PRO A 96 -8.86 11.56 8.00
N ASP A 97 -10.01 12.23 8.04
CA ASP A 97 -11.03 12.29 6.99
C ASP A 97 -10.46 12.55 5.58
N GLY A 98 -11.27 12.29 4.55
CA GLY A 98 -10.96 12.69 3.16
C GLY A 98 -10.53 11.55 2.23
N GLU A 99 -10.45 11.89 0.95
CA GLU A 99 -9.80 11.04 -0.04
C GLU A 99 -8.26 11.02 0.15
N LEU A 100 -7.63 9.92 -0.25
CA LEU A 100 -6.18 9.80 -0.36
C LEU A 100 -5.82 9.28 -1.75
N SER A 101 -5.08 10.08 -2.52
CA SER A 101 -4.66 9.73 -3.88
C SER A 101 -3.77 8.49 -3.91
N PHE A 102 -3.72 7.85 -5.08
CA PHE A 102 -2.89 6.67 -5.30
C PHE A 102 -1.41 6.91 -4.95
N HIS A 103 -0.89 6.03 -4.11
CA HIS A 103 0.46 6.12 -3.61
C HIS A 103 1.05 4.75 -3.26
N PHE A 104 2.37 4.73 -3.17
CA PHE A 104 3.12 3.72 -2.43
C PHE A 104 3.37 4.24 -1.02
N ASP A 105 3.26 3.35 -0.04
CA ASP A 105 3.72 3.70 1.29
C ASP A 105 5.23 3.91 1.28
N ARG A 106 5.64 5.03 1.87
CA ARG A 106 7.05 5.32 2.20
C ARG A 106 8.02 5.19 1.02
N ILE A 107 7.56 5.40 -0.22
CA ILE A 107 8.43 5.41 -1.40
C ILE A 107 9.52 6.49 -1.34
N HIS A 108 9.34 7.52 -0.51
CA HIS A 108 10.38 8.52 -0.19
C HIS A 108 11.54 8.00 0.67
N GLN A 109 11.49 6.76 1.19
CA GLN A 109 12.60 6.15 1.94
C GLN A 109 13.55 5.39 1.03
N LYS A 110 14.82 5.29 1.45
CA LYS A 110 15.86 4.53 0.73
C LYS A 110 15.50 3.05 0.58
N VAL A 111 14.91 2.48 1.64
CA VAL A 111 14.33 1.13 1.65
C VAL A 111 12.87 1.29 2.04
N PRO A 112 11.94 1.37 1.06
CA PRO A 112 10.51 1.42 1.32
C PRO A 112 10.03 0.15 2.02
N ASN A 113 8.88 0.21 2.69
CA ASN A 113 8.32 -0.98 3.32
C ASN A 113 7.89 -2.02 2.27
N LYS A 114 8.05 -3.29 2.63
CA LYS A 114 7.74 -4.45 1.77
C LYS A 114 6.24 -4.65 1.62
N ALA A 115 5.51 -4.59 2.73
CA ALA A 115 4.07 -4.79 2.76
C ALA A 115 3.41 -3.89 3.80
N GLY A 116 2.11 -3.67 3.62
CA GLY A 116 1.26 -3.07 4.64
C GLY A 116 0.18 -4.06 5.05
N VAL A 117 -0.19 -4.03 6.32
CA VAL A 117 -1.35 -4.74 6.86
C VAL A 117 -2.30 -3.73 7.48
N LEU A 118 -3.59 -3.82 7.21
CA LEU A 118 -4.61 -2.94 7.75
C LEU A 118 -5.82 -3.77 8.22
N HIS A 119 -6.17 -3.63 9.49
CA HIS A 119 -7.29 -4.30 10.13
C HIS A 119 -8.38 -3.30 10.52
N ALA A 120 -9.62 -3.56 10.12
CA ALA A 120 -10.75 -2.68 10.35
C ALA A 120 -11.48 -2.99 11.67
N LEU A 121 -11.64 -1.96 12.51
CA LEU A 121 -12.39 -2.03 13.77
C LEU A 121 -13.72 -1.29 13.65
N GLU A 122 -13.68 -0.08 13.12
CA GLU A 122 -14.87 0.75 12.83
C GLU A 122 -14.76 1.25 11.39
N VAL A 123 -15.87 1.17 10.64
CA VAL A 123 -15.94 1.56 9.22
C VAL A 123 -17.19 2.41 9.00
N PRO A 124 -17.15 3.41 8.10
CA PRO A 124 -18.34 4.16 7.71
C PRO A 124 -19.34 3.25 6.96
N ASP A 125 -20.61 3.67 6.89
CA ASP A 125 -21.66 2.92 6.21
C ASP A 125 -21.49 2.93 4.68
N ARG A 126 -20.85 3.98 4.15
CA ARG A 126 -20.53 4.19 2.73
C ARG A 126 -19.22 4.96 2.59
N GLY A 127 -18.48 4.71 1.51
CA GLY A 127 -17.22 5.40 1.26
C GLY A 127 -16.05 4.80 2.04
N GLY A 128 -14.87 5.38 1.87
CA GLY A 128 -13.67 4.97 2.61
C GLY A 128 -13.12 3.61 2.19
N GLU A 129 -13.58 3.09 1.06
CA GLU A 129 -13.03 1.92 0.38
C GLU A 129 -11.55 2.14 0.10
N THR A 130 -10.78 1.05 0.10
CA THR A 130 -9.37 1.08 -0.28
C THR A 130 -9.24 0.49 -1.67
N LEU A 131 -8.72 1.31 -2.59
CA LEU A 131 -8.45 0.90 -3.96
C LEU A 131 -7.00 0.47 -4.05
N PHE A 132 -6.73 -0.58 -4.81
CA PHE A 132 -5.40 -1.04 -5.17
C PHE A 132 -5.28 -1.09 -6.68
N ALA A 133 -4.09 -0.86 -7.23
CA ALA A 133 -3.80 -1.12 -8.64
C ALA A 133 -2.60 -2.07 -8.81
N ASN A 134 -2.73 -3.01 -9.75
CA ASN A 134 -1.71 -4.01 -10.06
C ASN A 134 -0.64 -3.43 -10.99
N MET A 135 0.51 -3.06 -10.42
CA MET A 135 1.58 -2.39 -11.16
C MET A 135 2.39 -3.33 -12.05
N CYS A 136 2.33 -4.65 -11.78
CA CYS A 136 2.88 -5.66 -12.68
C CYS A 136 2.02 -5.79 -13.94
N LEU A 137 0.71 -5.93 -13.78
CA LEU A 137 -0.22 -6.02 -14.92
C LEU A 137 -0.23 -4.74 -15.75
N ALA A 138 -0.16 -3.57 -15.08
CA ALA A 138 -0.03 -2.29 -15.76
C ALA A 138 1.25 -2.23 -16.61
N TRP A 139 2.40 -2.69 -16.11
CA TRP A 139 3.63 -2.80 -16.89
C TRP A 139 3.50 -3.75 -18.10
N GLU A 140 2.95 -4.95 -17.86
CA GLU A 140 2.77 -5.99 -18.89
C GLU A 140 1.86 -5.52 -20.04
N SER A 141 0.89 -4.65 -19.74
CA SER A 141 -0.05 -4.12 -20.73
C SER A 141 0.49 -2.98 -21.60
N LEU A 142 1.64 -2.37 -21.24
CA LEU A 142 2.21 -1.28 -22.04
C LEU A 142 2.72 -1.78 -23.40
N PRO A 143 2.57 -0.99 -24.48
CA PRO A 143 3.23 -1.26 -25.75
C PRO A 143 4.75 -1.37 -25.60
N GLU A 144 5.38 -2.23 -26.39
CA GLU A 144 6.84 -2.44 -26.35
C GLU A 144 7.66 -1.13 -26.50
N PRO A 145 7.31 -0.19 -27.41
CA PRO A 145 8.02 1.08 -27.50
C PRO A 145 7.96 1.89 -26.19
N THR A 146 6.81 1.90 -25.52
CA THR A 146 6.64 2.58 -24.23
C THR A 146 7.45 1.90 -23.15
N ARG A 147 7.43 0.55 -23.08
CA ARG A 147 8.28 -0.18 -22.12
C ARG A 147 9.76 0.17 -22.31
N LYS A 148 10.28 0.12 -23.54
CA LYS A 148 11.67 0.48 -23.86
C LYS A 148 12.03 1.90 -23.45
N ARG A 149 11.11 2.86 -23.62
CA ARG A 149 11.29 4.25 -23.19
C ARG A 149 11.45 4.38 -21.68
N LEU A 150 10.78 3.52 -20.90
CA LEU A 150 10.79 3.57 -19.43
C LEU A 150 11.96 2.79 -18.79
N GLU A 151 12.56 1.85 -19.52
CA GLU A 151 13.68 1.05 -18.99
C GLU A 151 14.89 1.93 -18.65
N GLY A 152 15.47 1.70 -17.48
CA GLY A 152 16.63 2.46 -16.98
C GLY A 152 16.31 3.84 -16.41
N LEU A 153 15.07 4.34 -16.54
CA LEU A 153 14.69 5.61 -15.92
C LEU A 153 14.56 5.47 -14.40
N SER A 154 14.86 6.56 -13.69
CA SER A 154 14.63 6.69 -12.24
C SER A 154 13.81 7.93 -11.95
N ALA A 155 13.12 7.95 -10.81
CA ALA A 155 12.31 9.07 -10.38
C ALA A 155 12.63 9.49 -8.95
N LEU A 156 12.58 10.79 -8.70
CA LEU A 156 12.61 11.36 -7.36
C LEU A 156 11.23 11.21 -6.73
N ASN A 157 11.19 10.61 -5.54
CA ASN A 157 9.99 10.48 -4.74
C ASN A 157 10.15 11.28 -3.46
N THR A 158 9.20 12.15 -3.17
CA THR A 158 9.16 12.95 -1.94
C THR A 158 7.87 12.73 -1.19
N TYR A 159 7.88 13.06 0.09
CA TYR A 159 6.67 13.09 0.89
C TYR A 159 6.60 14.35 1.74
N GLU A 160 5.50 15.06 1.60
CA GLU A 160 5.13 16.19 2.45
C GLU A 160 4.04 15.72 3.41
N TYR A 161 4.36 15.68 4.70
CA TYR A 161 3.46 15.16 5.72
C TYR A 161 2.15 15.96 5.77
N GLY A 162 1.02 15.26 5.64
CA GLY A 162 -0.31 15.87 5.68
C GLY A 162 -0.92 16.14 4.31
N GLN A 163 -0.16 16.01 3.21
CA GLN A 163 -0.73 16.05 1.87
C GLN A 163 -1.35 14.69 1.50
N THR A 164 -2.64 14.72 1.19
CA THR A 164 -3.41 13.54 0.76
C THR A 164 -3.71 13.55 -0.75
N HIS A 165 -3.45 14.65 -1.45
CA HIS A 165 -3.66 14.80 -2.89
C HIS A 165 -2.40 15.26 -3.60
N ALA A 166 -2.28 14.91 -4.88
CA ALA A 166 -1.20 15.39 -5.73
C ALA A 166 -1.32 16.90 -5.95
N GLN A 167 -0.37 17.66 -5.40
CA GLN A 167 -0.28 19.11 -5.55
C GLN A 167 1.19 19.51 -5.76
N ALA A 168 1.41 20.74 -6.25
CA ALA A 168 2.75 21.28 -6.35
C ALA A 168 3.37 21.41 -4.95
N LYS A 169 4.54 20.80 -4.75
CA LYS A 169 5.25 20.81 -3.46
C LYS A 169 6.34 21.86 -3.46
N THR A 170 6.52 22.54 -2.33
CA THR A 170 7.70 23.37 -2.12
C THR A 170 8.78 22.49 -1.49
N LEU A 171 9.71 22.01 -2.32
CA LEU A 171 10.78 21.14 -1.86
C LEU A 171 11.86 21.94 -1.13
N SER A 172 12.29 21.43 0.02
CA SER A 172 13.43 21.92 0.78
C SER A 172 14.49 20.82 0.91
N GLU A 173 15.69 21.15 1.33
CA GLU A 173 16.74 20.16 1.62
C GLU A 173 16.33 19.16 2.73
N LEU A 174 15.38 19.54 3.58
CA LEU A 174 14.85 18.70 4.65
C LEU A 174 13.69 17.80 4.20
N THR A 175 13.18 17.98 2.98
CA THR A 175 12.05 17.19 2.49
C THR A 175 12.49 15.72 2.34
N PRO A 176 11.83 14.77 3.05
CA PRO A 176 12.16 13.36 2.94
C PRO A 176 12.03 12.91 1.49
N SER A 177 13.10 12.34 0.94
CA SER A 177 13.14 11.96 -0.45
C SER A 177 14.08 10.78 -0.72
N SER A 178 13.80 10.07 -1.80
CA SER A 178 14.67 9.02 -2.34
C SER A 178 14.44 8.85 -3.84
N VAL A 179 15.48 8.43 -4.54
CA VAL A 179 15.43 8.11 -5.96
C VAL A 179 15.27 6.61 -6.13
N HIS A 180 14.29 6.20 -6.92
CA HIS A 180 14.02 4.80 -7.24
C HIS A 180 13.85 4.60 -8.75
N PRO A 181 14.03 3.39 -9.29
CA PRO A 181 13.67 3.06 -10.66
C PRO A 181 12.19 3.38 -10.96
N VAL A 182 11.91 3.90 -12.16
CA VAL A 182 10.53 4.02 -12.68
C VAL A 182 9.91 2.65 -12.91
N VAL A 183 10.75 1.68 -13.25
CA VAL A 183 10.39 0.27 -13.40
C VAL A 183 11.31 -0.53 -12.50
N ARG A 184 10.74 -1.28 -11.56
CA ARG A 184 11.51 -2.13 -10.64
C ARG A 184 11.32 -3.61 -10.93
N THR A 185 12.31 -4.41 -10.55
CA THR A 185 12.23 -5.88 -10.56
C THR A 185 11.88 -6.41 -9.17
N LEU A 186 10.93 -7.35 -9.10
CA LEU A 186 10.56 -8.06 -7.88
C LEU A 186 11.53 -9.21 -7.61
N PRO A 187 12.14 -9.30 -6.40
CA PRO A 187 13.24 -10.22 -6.16
C PRO A 187 12.83 -11.69 -6.20
N GLU A 188 11.61 -12.05 -5.79
CA GLU A 188 11.17 -13.45 -5.75
C GLU A 188 10.77 -14.00 -7.13
N SER A 189 10.30 -13.16 -8.05
CA SER A 189 9.71 -13.59 -9.31
C SER A 189 10.45 -13.12 -10.56
N GLY A 190 11.31 -12.11 -10.43
CA GLY A 190 11.91 -11.42 -11.58
C GLY A 190 10.91 -10.59 -12.39
N LYS A 191 9.63 -10.52 -11.98
CA LYS A 191 8.63 -9.69 -12.66
C LYS A 191 8.96 -8.21 -12.50
N LYS A 192 8.64 -7.44 -13.53
CA LYS A 192 8.75 -5.98 -13.52
C LYS A 192 7.44 -5.34 -13.07
N ALA A 193 7.54 -4.21 -12.39
CA ALA A 193 6.40 -3.39 -11.97
C ALA A 193 6.72 -1.91 -12.19
N LEU A 194 5.72 -1.15 -12.64
CA LEU A 194 5.80 0.32 -12.61
C LEU A 194 5.89 0.78 -11.14
N TYR A 195 6.79 1.71 -10.85
CA TYR A 195 7.12 2.12 -9.48
C TYR A 195 7.14 3.65 -9.34
N VAL A 196 6.04 4.24 -9.79
CA VAL A 196 5.72 5.67 -9.66
C VAL A 196 4.28 5.81 -9.20
N CYS A 197 3.94 6.94 -8.57
CA CYS A 197 2.59 7.23 -8.13
C CYS A 197 2.31 8.73 -8.10
N ARG A 198 1.05 9.10 -8.31
CA ARG A 198 0.63 10.50 -8.47
C ARG A 198 0.91 11.36 -7.23
N LEU A 199 0.78 10.79 -6.04
CA LEU A 199 0.95 11.53 -4.78
C LEU A 199 2.42 11.86 -4.45
N MET A 200 3.34 10.91 -4.69
CA MET A 200 4.70 10.99 -4.13
C MET A 200 5.82 11.09 -5.17
N THR A 201 5.57 10.81 -6.45
CA THR A 201 6.61 10.92 -7.48
C THR A 201 6.63 12.33 -8.07
N ASP A 202 7.69 13.09 -7.81
CA ASP A 202 7.76 14.51 -8.23
C ASP A 202 8.33 14.70 -9.63
N ARG A 203 9.37 13.95 -9.98
CA ARG A 203 9.99 14.03 -11.31
C ARG A 203 10.70 12.75 -11.72
N ILE A 204 10.79 12.53 -13.02
CA ILE A 204 11.65 11.53 -13.65
C ILE A 204 13.00 12.18 -13.93
N ASN A 205 14.05 11.57 -13.40
CA ASN A 205 15.41 12.09 -13.51
C ASN A 205 15.94 11.98 -14.94
N GLY A 206 16.71 12.99 -15.37
CA GLY A 206 17.30 13.04 -16.71
C GLY A 206 16.37 13.60 -17.80
N LEU A 207 15.13 13.96 -17.46
CA LEU A 207 14.19 14.65 -18.35
C LEU A 207 14.05 16.13 -17.98
N SER A 208 13.56 16.94 -18.92
CA SER A 208 13.12 18.30 -18.61
C SER A 208 11.87 18.26 -17.71
N ASP A 209 11.59 19.34 -16.97
CA ASP A 209 10.40 19.39 -16.09
C ASP A 209 9.10 19.13 -16.86
N ALA A 210 8.99 19.68 -18.08
CA ALA A 210 7.82 19.50 -18.94
C ALA A 210 7.69 18.03 -19.41
N ASP A 211 8.78 17.42 -19.89
CA ASP A 211 8.77 16.03 -20.35
C ASP A 211 8.54 15.04 -19.21
N SER A 212 9.16 15.31 -18.05
CA SER A 212 8.95 14.55 -16.82
C SER A 212 7.49 14.59 -16.41
N ARG A 213 6.88 15.78 -16.37
CA ARG A 213 5.48 15.93 -15.99
C ARG A 213 4.56 15.20 -16.95
N ALA A 214 4.73 15.41 -18.26
CA ALA A 214 3.92 14.75 -19.27
C ALA A 214 4.00 13.22 -19.19
N LEU A 215 5.21 12.68 -19.00
CA LEU A 215 5.41 11.24 -18.86
C LEU A 215 4.86 10.68 -17.54
N LEU A 216 4.99 11.42 -16.43
CA LEU A 216 4.39 11.00 -15.16
C LEU A 216 2.86 10.99 -15.24
N ASP A 217 2.24 11.99 -15.86
CA ASP A 217 0.79 12.01 -16.07
C ASP A 217 0.35 10.84 -16.96
N GLU A 218 1.05 10.56 -18.06
CA GLU A 218 0.80 9.40 -18.93
C GLU A 218 0.85 8.07 -18.15
N ILE A 219 1.89 7.86 -17.34
CA ILE A 219 2.03 6.63 -16.54
C ILE A 219 0.96 6.56 -15.45
N CYS A 220 0.70 7.66 -14.73
CA CYS A 220 -0.27 7.69 -13.65
C CYS A 220 -1.69 7.44 -14.18
N ASP A 221 -2.08 8.05 -15.30
CA ASP A 221 -3.38 7.83 -15.92
C ASP A 221 -3.54 6.36 -16.37
N HIS A 222 -2.46 5.74 -16.88
CA HIS A 222 -2.46 4.32 -17.25
C HIS A 222 -2.60 3.38 -16.05
N VAL A 223 -1.75 3.52 -15.02
CA VAL A 223 -1.78 2.60 -13.85
C VAL A 223 -3.03 2.78 -13.01
N GLU A 224 -3.68 3.93 -13.12
CA GLU A 224 -4.96 4.22 -12.50
C GLU A 224 -6.14 3.77 -13.38
N ASP A 225 -5.97 3.09 -14.52
CA ASP A 225 -7.14 2.56 -15.24
C ASP A 225 -7.89 1.51 -14.37
N PRO A 226 -9.24 1.58 -14.23
CA PRO A 226 -10.04 0.60 -13.48
C PRO A 226 -9.75 -0.86 -13.81
N ARG A 227 -9.31 -1.17 -15.03
CA ARG A 227 -8.96 -2.53 -15.45
C ARG A 227 -7.77 -3.15 -14.68
N PHE A 228 -6.98 -2.33 -13.99
CA PHE A 228 -5.87 -2.78 -13.15
C PHE A 228 -6.23 -2.79 -11.67
N ARG A 229 -7.45 -2.40 -11.31
CA ARG A 229 -7.82 -2.11 -9.92
C ARG A 229 -8.50 -3.29 -9.23
N TYR A 230 -8.43 -3.25 -7.90
CA TYR A 230 -9.30 -3.95 -6.98
C TYR A 230 -9.81 -2.92 -5.96
N GLU A 231 -11.11 -2.90 -5.70
CA GLU A 231 -11.72 -2.03 -4.71
C GLU A 231 -12.22 -2.84 -3.51
N HIS A 232 -11.67 -2.55 -2.34
CA HIS A 232 -12.07 -3.21 -1.10
C HIS A 232 -13.13 -2.40 -0.36
N ALA A 233 -14.38 -2.83 -0.50
CA ALA A 233 -15.46 -2.43 0.39
C ALA A 233 -15.26 -3.08 1.76
N TRP A 234 -14.96 -2.25 2.76
CA TRP A 234 -14.61 -2.68 4.11
C TRP A 234 -15.81 -3.21 4.89
N LYS A 235 -15.58 -4.23 5.71
CA LYS A 235 -16.44 -4.61 6.84
C LYS A 235 -15.60 -4.61 8.12
N ALA A 236 -16.25 -4.33 9.26
CA ALA A 236 -15.59 -4.48 10.56
C ALA A 236 -15.10 -5.93 10.73
N GLY A 237 -13.85 -6.07 11.21
CA GLY A 237 -13.16 -7.36 11.32
C GLY A 237 -12.41 -7.80 10.06
N ASP A 238 -12.50 -7.05 8.95
CA ASP A 238 -11.67 -7.36 7.78
C ASP A 238 -10.20 -7.03 8.02
N THR A 239 -9.31 -7.85 7.47
CA THR A 239 -7.87 -7.57 7.40
C THR A 239 -7.39 -7.64 5.95
N LEU A 240 -6.69 -6.59 5.52
CA LEU A 240 -5.98 -6.53 4.25
C LEU A 240 -4.47 -6.61 4.46
N LEU A 241 -3.80 -7.33 3.58
CA LEU A 241 -2.36 -7.29 3.37
C LEU A 241 -2.12 -6.96 1.90
N TRP A 242 -1.19 -6.05 1.60
CA TRP A 242 -0.79 -5.75 0.22
C TRP A 242 0.73 -5.73 0.03
N ASP A 243 1.17 -6.09 -1.18
CA ASP A 243 2.56 -5.98 -1.63
C ASP A 243 2.87 -4.56 -2.09
N ASN A 244 3.42 -3.76 -1.18
CA ASN A 244 3.79 -2.37 -1.44
C ASN A 244 4.91 -2.25 -2.51
N ARG A 245 5.52 -3.35 -2.95
CA ARG A 245 6.52 -3.36 -4.01
C ARG A 245 5.91 -3.37 -5.41
N CYS A 246 4.66 -3.78 -5.56
CA CYS A 246 3.98 -3.87 -6.87
C CYS A 246 2.51 -3.42 -6.86
N THR A 247 2.05 -2.79 -5.78
CA THR A 247 0.72 -2.17 -5.73
C THR A 247 0.80 -0.74 -5.24
N ILE A 248 0.16 0.18 -5.95
CA ILE A 248 -0.26 1.47 -5.39
C ILE A 248 -1.65 1.31 -4.78
N HIS A 249 -1.96 2.16 -3.80
CA HIS A 249 -3.29 2.17 -3.18
C HIS A 249 -3.78 3.58 -2.89
N ALA A 250 -5.11 3.72 -2.79
CA ALA A 250 -5.84 4.97 -2.54
C ALA A 250 -6.98 4.72 -1.55
N ARG A 251 -7.58 5.80 -1.05
CA ARG A 251 -8.78 5.75 -0.21
C ARG A 251 -9.84 6.67 -0.79
N ASN A 252 -11.04 6.16 -1.07
CA ASN A 252 -12.19 7.00 -1.40
C ASN A 252 -12.55 7.92 -0.22
N ASP A 253 -13.20 9.04 -0.52
CA ASP A 253 -13.75 9.89 0.53
C ASP A 253 -14.86 9.17 1.32
N PHE A 254 -15.17 9.66 2.52
CA PHE A 254 -16.24 9.18 3.37
C PHE A 254 -16.76 10.29 4.28
N ASP A 255 -17.96 10.11 4.82
CA ASP A 255 -18.54 11.05 5.78
C ASP A 255 -17.67 11.16 7.05
N GLY A 256 -17.02 12.30 7.24
CA GLY A 256 -16.15 12.55 8.38
C GLY A 256 -16.89 12.62 9.74
N ALA A 257 -18.22 12.66 9.73
CA ALA A 257 -19.01 12.50 10.95
C ALA A 257 -19.09 11.02 11.40
N GLN A 258 -18.84 10.07 10.49
CA GLN A 258 -18.81 8.64 10.80
C GLN A 258 -17.41 8.23 11.26
N ARG A 259 -17.35 7.37 12.28
CA ARG A 259 -16.07 6.90 12.84
C ARG A 259 -15.44 5.88 11.91
N ARG A 260 -14.15 6.07 11.64
CA ARG A 260 -13.28 5.10 10.97
C ARG A 260 -12.07 4.84 11.85
N LEU A 261 -11.89 3.58 12.23
CA LEU A 261 -10.80 3.14 13.10
C LEU A 261 -10.19 1.85 12.56
N MET A 262 -8.90 1.90 12.28
CA MET A 262 -8.14 0.77 11.77
C MET A 262 -6.78 0.66 12.46
N LYS A 263 -6.26 -0.56 12.56
CA LYS A 263 -4.92 -0.85 13.07
C LYS A 263 -4.02 -1.29 11.92
N ARG A 264 -2.86 -0.67 11.82
CA ARG A 264 -1.88 -0.90 10.76
C ARG A 264 -0.61 -1.49 11.34
N VAL A 265 -0.10 -2.51 10.66
CA VAL A 265 1.26 -3.05 10.86
C VAL A 265 2.05 -2.83 9.58
N THR A 266 3.31 -2.42 9.70
CA THR A 266 4.22 -2.22 8.56
C THR A 266 5.25 -3.34 8.54
N VAL A 267 5.38 -4.00 7.40
CA VAL A 267 6.39 -5.05 7.16
C VAL A 267 7.56 -4.41 6.42
N GLY A 268 8.73 -4.41 7.04
CA GLY A 268 9.96 -3.84 6.50
C GLY A 268 10.53 -4.67 5.35
N ASP A 269 11.31 -4.01 4.49
CA ASP A 269 12.14 -4.65 3.48
C ASP A 269 13.63 -4.56 3.87
N HIS A 270 14.48 -5.29 3.16
CA HIS A 270 15.91 -5.40 3.46
C HIS A 270 16.80 -4.83 2.35
N ALA A 271 16.23 -4.51 1.18
CA ALA A 271 16.98 -4.00 0.04
C ALA A 271 16.24 -2.85 -0.65
N PRO A 272 16.96 -1.87 -1.22
CA PRO A 272 16.35 -0.82 -2.04
C PRO A 272 15.79 -1.41 -3.35
N PRO A 273 14.81 -0.74 -3.98
CA PRO A 273 14.33 -1.10 -5.31
C PRO A 273 15.46 -1.08 -6.35
N VAL A 274 15.45 -2.06 -7.26
CA VAL A 274 16.42 -2.21 -8.36
C VAL A 274 15.69 -2.31 -9.71
N HIS A 275 16.38 -1.95 -10.79
CA HIS A 275 15.88 -2.05 -12.17
C HIS A 275 15.50 -3.48 -12.57
#